data_AF-A0A1E9A0Q3-F1
#
_entry.id   AF-A0A1E9A0Q3-F1
#
_cell.length_a   1.000
_cell.length_b   1.000
_cell.length_c   1.000
_cell.angle_alpha   90.00
_cell.angle_beta   90.00
_cell.angle_gamma   90.00
#
_symmetry.space_group_name_H-M   'P 1'
#
loop_
_entity.id
_entity.type
_entity.pdbx_description
1 polymer ?
#
loop_
_entity_poly.entity_id
_entity_poly.type
_entity_poly.pdbx_seq_one_letter_code
_entity_poly.pdbx_strand_id
1 'polypeptide(L)'
;MAIITNYVQQDDGTTTVVVKGVDLSDKDFLLLDNDLEVECEVDITDPYQITDKQRRKIFAMLRDIYDYFAQPIEYLRYMFQKQLELLNGYEPISLSNCTRRQASQLIELILDFVFEHDIPMRKHTSALMSNDKYFLYKCTVNRVCVICGAQNAELAHRHTVGTGRNRNKINHKDNQVLALCHSHHLEQHQIGINTFNEKYHLTNNWVEVDDRLNKLLKGG
;
A
#
# COMPACT_ATOMS: atom_id res chain seq x y z
N MET A 1 -1.26 -18.45 -3.67
CA MET A 1 -2.37 -17.84 -4.43
C MET A 1 -3.04 -18.95 -5.17
N ALA A 2 -4.33 -19.14 -4.94
CA ALA A 2 -5.12 -20.15 -5.64
C ALA A 2 -5.21 -19.80 -7.12
N ILE A 3 -5.00 -20.77 -8.01
CA ILE A 3 -5.08 -20.59 -9.47
C ILE A 3 -5.82 -21.75 -10.12
N ILE A 4 -6.65 -21.47 -11.12
CA ILE A 4 -7.24 -22.49 -11.97
C ILE A 4 -6.14 -23.05 -12.88
N THR A 5 -5.95 -24.36 -12.84
CA THR A 5 -4.91 -25.08 -13.61
C THR A 5 -5.48 -25.94 -14.72
N ASN A 6 -6.75 -26.32 -14.62
CA ASN A 6 -7.48 -27.06 -15.65
C ASN A 6 -8.98 -26.72 -15.56
N TYR A 7 -9.71 -26.89 -16.66
CA TYR A 7 -11.15 -26.68 -16.72
C TYR A 7 -11.83 -27.56 -17.77
N VAL A 8 -13.10 -27.88 -17.55
CA VAL A 8 -13.99 -28.56 -18.49
C VAL A 8 -15.31 -27.81 -18.54
N GLN A 9 -15.72 -27.37 -19.73
CA GLN A 9 -17.05 -26.80 -19.96
C GLN A 9 -18.04 -27.94 -20.16
N GLN A 10 -19.15 -27.88 -19.44
CA GLN A 10 -20.23 -28.85 -19.51
C GLN A 10 -21.30 -28.39 -20.51
N ASP A 11 -22.08 -29.33 -21.04
CA ASP A 11 -23.16 -29.03 -22.00
C ASP A 11 -24.30 -28.20 -21.38
N ASP A 12 -24.43 -28.21 -20.05
CA ASP A 12 -25.41 -27.42 -19.29
C ASP A 12 -24.96 -25.96 -19.04
N GLY A 13 -23.79 -25.57 -19.56
CA GLY A 13 -23.23 -24.23 -19.41
C GLY A 13 -22.44 -24.02 -18.11
N THR A 14 -22.34 -25.01 -17.23
CA THR A 14 -21.46 -24.95 -16.06
C THR A 14 -20.01 -25.27 -16.43
N THR A 15 -19.07 -24.97 -15.53
CA THR A 15 -17.65 -25.27 -15.73
C THR A 15 -17.08 -25.96 -14.49
N THR A 16 -16.50 -27.14 -14.68
CA THR A 16 -15.71 -27.82 -13.63
C THR A 16 -14.27 -27.33 -13.72
N VAL A 17 -13.68 -26.92 -12.60
CA VAL A 17 -12.31 -26.38 -12.56
C VAL A 17 -11.43 -27.13 -11.55
N VAL A 18 -10.13 -27.25 -11.85
CA VAL A 18 -9.12 -27.75 -10.90
C VAL A 18 -8.31 -26.57 -10.39
N VAL A 19 -8.44 -26.28 -9.09
CA VAL A 19 -7.73 -25.17 -8.43
C VAL A 19 -6.50 -25.69 -7.68
N LYS A 20 -5.36 -25.05 -7.89
CA LYS A 20 -4.10 -25.34 -7.18
C LYS A 20 -3.79 -24.24 -6.16
N GLY A 21 -3.22 -24.62 -5.02
CA GLY A 21 -2.75 -23.68 -3.99
C GLY A 21 -3.87 -23.14 -3.10
N VAL A 22 -4.84 -24.01 -2.81
CA VAL A 22 -5.91 -23.80 -1.82
C VAL A 22 -5.43 -24.38 -0.49
N ASP A 23 -5.59 -23.62 0.59
CA ASP A 23 -5.32 -24.09 1.94
C ASP A 23 -6.60 -24.71 2.51
N LEU A 24 -6.52 -25.97 2.94
CA LEU A 24 -7.62 -26.72 3.55
C LEU A 24 -7.28 -27.04 5.01
N SER A 25 -8.30 -27.12 5.86
CA SER A 25 -8.17 -27.54 7.25
C SER A 25 -8.34 -29.05 7.41
N ASP A 26 -7.93 -29.60 8.55
CA ASP A 26 -8.09 -31.04 8.87
C ASP A 26 -9.55 -31.51 8.75
N LYS A 27 -10.52 -30.62 9.04
CA LYS A 27 -11.95 -30.91 8.90
C LYS A 27 -12.34 -31.10 7.43
N ASP A 28 -11.77 -30.31 6.53
CA ASP A 28 -12.08 -30.37 5.10
C ASP A 28 -11.51 -31.67 4.51
N PHE A 29 -10.30 -32.06 4.90
CA PHE A 29 -9.72 -33.35 4.54
C PHE A 29 -10.57 -34.53 5.03
N LEU A 30 -11.06 -34.48 6.28
CA LEU A 30 -11.91 -35.54 6.83
C LEU A 30 -13.20 -35.73 6.01
N LEU A 31 -13.81 -34.66 5.52
CA LEU A 31 -14.99 -34.74 4.66
C LEU A 31 -14.64 -35.41 3.32
N LEU A 32 -13.58 -34.94 2.67
CA LEU A 32 -13.14 -35.45 1.36
C LEU A 32 -12.70 -36.93 1.42
N ASP A 33 -11.97 -37.32 2.47
CA ASP A 33 -11.50 -38.71 2.68
C ASP A 33 -12.65 -39.70 2.94
N ASN A 34 -13.84 -39.20 3.26
CA ASN A 34 -15.07 -39.99 3.45
C ASN A 34 -16.07 -39.81 2.29
N ASP A 35 -15.60 -39.36 1.12
CA ASP A 35 -16.43 -39.12 -0.08
C ASP A 35 -17.59 -38.13 0.16
N LEU A 36 -17.43 -37.20 1.10
CA LEU A 36 -18.37 -36.11 1.36
C LEU A 36 -17.94 -34.84 0.65
N GLU A 37 -18.93 -34.04 0.25
CA GLU A 37 -18.71 -32.77 -0.42
C GLU A 37 -18.28 -31.68 0.57
N VAL A 38 -17.35 -30.82 0.13
CA VAL A 38 -16.98 -29.58 0.81
C VAL A 38 -17.50 -28.43 -0.04
N GLU A 39 -18.57 -27.78 0.41
CA GLU A 39 -19.07 -26.58 -0.24
C GLU A 39 -18.04 -25.45 -0.15
N CYS A 40 -17.84 -24.75 -1.26
CA CYS A 40 -16.95 -23.59 -1.32
C CYS A 40 -17.58 -22.46 -2.14
N GLU A 41 -17.27 -21.23 -1.75
CA GLU A 41 -17.56 -20.04 -2.54
C GLU A 41 -16.36 -19.74 -3.43
N VAL A 42 -16.59 -19.62 -4.74
CA VAL A 42 -15.55 -19.34 -5.73
C VAL A 42 -15.79 -17.96 -6.31
N ASP A 43 -14.90 -17.01 -6.01
CA ASP A 43 -14.87 -15.69 -6.63
C ASP A 43 -13.71 -15.60 -7.65
N ILE A 44 -14.05 -15.34 -8.91
CA ILE A 44 -13.08 -15.21 -9.99
C ILE A 44 -12.49 -13.81 -9.96
N THR A 45 -11.24 -13.70 -9.52
CA THR A 45 -10.55 -12.41 -9.48
C THR A 45 -10.32 -11.88 -10.90
N ASP A 46 -11.04 -10.82 -11.28
CA ASP A 46 -10.79 -10.08 -12.50
C ASP A 46 -9.47 -9.27 -12.36
N PRO A 47 -8.43 -9.57 -13.16
CA PRO A 47 -7.16 -8.86 -13.08
C PRO A 47 -7.22 -7.39 -13.53
N TYR A 48 -8.35 -6.91 -14.03
CA TYR A 48 -8.56 -5.52 -14.41
C TYR A 48 -9.38 -4.73 -13.39
N GLN A 49 -10.01 -5.41 -12.44
CA GLN A 49 -10.77 -4.80 -11.36
C GLN A 49 -9.92 -4.56 -10.10
N ILE A 50 -10.45 -3.68 -9.25
CA ILE A 50 -9.93 -3.37 -7.93
C ILE A 50 -9.56 -4.66 -7.18
N THR A 51 -8.34 -4.67 -6.64
CA THR A 51 -7.85 -5.78 -5.83
C THR A 51 -8.26 -5.61 -4.37
N ASP A 52 -8.33 -6.72 -3.62
CA ASP A 52 -8.53 -6.67 -2.17
C ASP A 52 -7.48 -5.82 -1.45
N LYS A 53 -6.24 -5.83 -1.93
CA LYS A 53 -5.18 -4.97 -1.37
C LYS A 53 -5.52 -3.50 -1.55
N GLN A 54 -6.01 -3.08 -2.72
CA GLN A 54 -6.45 -1.70 -2.96
C GLN A 54 -7.66 -1.35 -2.09
N ARG A 55 -8.65 -2.25 -1.99
CA ARG A 55 -9.84 -2.04 -1.14
C ARG A 55 -9.44 -1.87 0.34
N ARG A 56 -8.56 -2.74 0.86
CA ARG A 56 -8.03 -2.63 2.23
C ARG A 56 -7.29 -1.31 2.46
N LYS A 57 -6.51 -0.82 1.48
CA LYS A 57 -5.81 0.47 1.58
C LYS A 57 -6.79 1.62 1.76
N ILE A 58 -7.83 1.66 0.92
CA ILE A 58 -8.89 2.68 0.99
C ILE A 58 -9.49 2.69 2.40
N PHE A 59 -10.02 1.56 2.87
CA PHE A 59 -10.69 1.52 4.18
C PHE A 59 -9.76 1.77 5.36
N ALA A 60 -8.48 1.38 5.28
CA ALA A 60 -7.50 1.70 6.31
C ALA A 60 -7.30 3.22 6.44
N MET A 61 -7.17 3.95 5.33
CA MET A 61 -7.05 5.41 5.37
C MET A 61 -8.36 6.09 5.79
N LEU A 62 -9.53 5.61 5.33
CA LEU A 62 -10.82 6.13 5.79
C LEU A 62 -10.99 5.96 7.31
N ARG A 63 -10.44 4.90 7.89
CA ARG A 63 -10.45 4.65 9.33
C ARG A 63 -9.55 5.64 10.08
N ASP A 64 -8.37 5.96 9.54
CA ASP A 64 -7.48 6.99 10.10
C ASP A 64 -8.17 8.37 10.08
N ILE A 65 -8.86 8.70 8.98
CA ILE A 65 -9.64 9.94 8.84
C ILE A 65 -10.82 9.97 9.82
N TYR A 66 -11.55 8.86 9.96
CA TYR A 66 -12.63 8.74 10.95
C TYR A 66 -12.10 9.02 12.35
N ASP A 67 -10.96 8.43 12.74
CA ASP A 67 -10.48 8.59 14.12
C ASP A 67 -10.15 10.04 14.44
N TYR A 68 -9.74 10.79 13.42
CA TYR A 68 -9.37 12.20 13.55
C TYR A 68 -10.59 13.14 13.52
N PHE A 69 -11.51 12.96 12.58
CA PHE A 69 -12.64 13.88 12.37
C PHE A 69 -14.01 13.34 12.84
N ALA A 70 -14.08 12.11 13.34
CA ALA A 70 -15.29 11.39 13.71
C ALA A 70 -16.36 11.31 12.59
N GLN A 71 -15.97 11.46 11.33
CA GLN A 71 -16.89 11.37 10.19
C GLN A 71 -17.16 9.91 9.82
N PRO A 72 -18.42 9.48 9.61
CA PRO A 72 -18.75 8.10 9.29
C PRO A 72 -17.97 7.57 8.07
N ILE A 73 -17.46 6.35 8.15
CA ILE A 73 -16.64 5.74 7.08
C ILE A 73 -17.39 5.70 5.76
N GLU A 74 -18.68 5.35 5.77
CA GLU A 74 -19.50 5.29 4.55
C GLU A 74 -19.69 6.67 3.92
N TYR A 75 -19.80 7.73 4.75
CA TYR A 75 -19.83 9.10 4.26
C TYR A 75 -18.49 9.48 3.61
N LEU A 76 -17.36 9.21 4.28
CA LEU A 76 -16.03 9.50 3.73
C LEU A 76 -15.79 8.73 2.42
N ARG A 77 -16.16 7.45 2.39
CA ARG A 77 -16.08 6.60 1.19
C ARG A 77 -16.86 7.23 0.04
N TYR A 78 -18.12 7.56 0.27
CA TYR A 78 -18.98 8.20 -0.73
C TYR A 78 -18.39 9.54 -1.19
N MET A 79 -17.93 10.37 -0.26
CA MET A 79 -17.37 11.70 -0.53
C MET A 79 -16.15 11.62 -1.44
N PHE A 80 -15.18 10.76 -1.13
CA PHE A 80 -13.98 10.60 -1.97
C PHE A 80 -14.28 9.96 -3.33
N GLN A 81 -15.21 9.00 -3.39
CA GLN A 81 -15.65 8.44 -4.67
C GLN A 81 -16.29 9.53 -5.55
N LYS A 82 -17.19 10.35 -5.00
CA LYS A 82 -17.81 11.47 -5.72
C LYS A 82 -16.83 12.54 -6.14
N GLN A 83 -15.86 12.85 -5.29
CA GLN A 83 -14.80 13.79 -5.64
C GLN A 83 -13.97 13.27 -6.82
N LEU A 84 -13.57 12.00 -6.80
CA LEU A 84 -12.79 11.40 -7.89
C LEU A 84 -13.58 11.33 -9.20
N GLU A 85 -14.87 10.97 -9.12
CA GLU A 85 -15.80 10.97 -10.26
C GLU A 85 -15.84 12.35 -10.92
N LEU A 86 -16.06 13.40 -10.14
CA LEU A 86 -16.14 14.77 -10.62
C LEU A 86 -14.82 15.25 -11.25
N LEU A 87 -13.69 14.98 -10.60
CA LEU A 87 -12.37 15.42 -11.06
C LEU A 87 -11.97 14.82 -12.42
N ASN A 88 -12.45 13.62 -12.74
CA ASN A 88 -12.04 12.89 -13.94
C ASN A 88 -13.17 12.64 -14.95
N GLY A 89 -14.39 13.08 -14.66
CA GLY A 89 -15.56 12.80 -15.49
C GLY A 89 -15.89 11.31 -15.56
N TYR A 90 -15.71 10.57 -14.46
CA TYR A 90 -16.08 9.16 -14.41
C TYR A 90 -17.58 8.98 -14.12
N GLU A 91 -18.14 7.93 -14.70
CA GLU A 91 -19.40 7.34 -14.22
C GLU A 91 -19.28 6.91 -12.74
N PRO A 92 -20.41 6.73 -12.03
CA PRO A 92 -20.42 6.33 -10.63
C PRO A 92 -19.49 5.15 -10.33
N ILE A 93 -18.54 5.35 -9.42
CA ILE A 93 -17.55 4.35 -9.05
C ILE A 93 -18.13 3.46 -7.95
N SER A 94 -18.00 2.15 -8.10
CA SER A 94 -18.23 1.19 -7.01
C SER A 94 -16.95 0.46 -6.64
N LEU A 95 -16.65 0.34 -5.34
CA LEU A 95 -15.51 -0.46 -4.87
C LEU A 95 -15.71 -1.96 -5.03
N SER A 96 -16.89 -2.42 -5.49
CA SER A 96 -17.12 -3.82 -5.85
C SER A 96 -16.49 -4.18 -7.19
N ASN A 97 -16.44 -3.26 -8.17
CA ASN A 97 -16.09 -3.57 -9.55
C ASN A 97 -15.33 -2.47 -10.31
N CYS A 98 -14.90 -1.39 -9.64
CA CYS A 98 -14.14 -0.35 -10.32
C CYS A 98 -12.81 -0.87 -10.86
N THR A 99 -12.29 -0.20 -11.88
CA THR A 99 -11.01 -0.59 -12.48
C THR A 99 -9.85 -0.41 -11.49
N ARG A 100 -8.78 -1.18 -11.67
CA ARG A 100 -7.53 -0.99 -10.90
C ARG A 100 -7.03 0.45 -10.94
N ARG A 101 -7.16 1.12 -12.08
CA ARG A 101 -6.73 2.50 -12.26
C ARG A 101 -7.55 3.45 -11.38
N GLN A 102 -8.88 3.35 -11.43
CA GLN A 102 -9.77 4.16 -10.59
C GLN A 102 -9.49 3.93 -9.10
N ALA A 103 -9.29 2.67 -8.70
CA ALA A 103 -8.92 2.34 -7.31
C ALA A 103 -7.59 2.97 -6.89
N SER A 104 -6.57 2.95 -7.75
CA SER A 104 -5.29 3.62 -7.46
C SER A 104 -5.45 5.14 -7.35
N GLN A 105 -6.16 5.78 -8.27
CA GLN A 105 -6.42 7.22 -8.20
C GLN A 105 -7.21 7.62 -6.95
N LEU A 106 -8.14 6.76 -6.51
CA LEU A 106 -8.86 6.96 -5.26
C LEU A 106 -7.94 6.85 -4.04
N ILE A 107 -7.03 5.88 -4.04
CA ILE A 107 -6.01 5.74 -2.99
C ILE A 107 -5.13 7.00 -2.94
N GLU A 108 -4.65 7.49 -4.09
CA GLU A 108 -3.83 8.70 -4.18
C GLU A 108 -4.60 9.92 -3.66
N LEU A 109 -5.86 10.10 -4.05
CA LEU A 109 -6.72 11.19 -3.59
C LEU A 109 -6.92 11.19 -2.07
N ILE A 110 -7.25 10.03 -1.48
CA ILE A 110 -7.43 9.90 -0.03
C ILE A 110 -6.10 10.15 0.69
N LEU A 111 -5.00 9.66 0.11
CA LEU A 111 -3.69 9.84 0.70
C LEU A 111 -3.24 11.31 0.69
N ASP A 112 -3.53 12.04 -0.39
CA ASP A 112 -3.30 13.48 -0.45
C ASP A 112 -4.06 14.21 0.66
N PHE A 113 -5.33 13.88 0.87
CA PHE A 113 -6.12 14.42 1.96
C PHE A 113 -5.50 14.12 3.33
N VAL A 114 -5.02 12.90 3.56
CA VAL A 114 -4.34 12.51 4.80
C VAL A 114 -3.13 13.41 5.09
N PHE A 115 -2.30 13.69 4.08
CA PHE A 115 -1.14 14.55 4.25
C PHE A 115 -1.49 16.04 4.33
N GLU A 116 -2.44 16.53 3.54
CA GLU A 116 -2.84 17.94 3.53
C GLU A 116 -3.48 18.38 4.85
N HIS A 117 -4.09 17.45 5.58
CA HIS A 117 -4.73 17.69 6.86
C HIS A 117 -3.94 17.17 8.07
N ASP A 118 -2.68 16.78 7.87
CA ASP A 118 -1.78 16.25 8.92
C ASP A 118 -2.40 15.11 9.74
N ILE A 119 -3.17 14.24 9.10
CA ILE A 119 -3.93 13.18 9.77
C ILE A 119 -2.94 12.11 10.27
N PRO A 120 -2.92 11.78 11.58
CA PRO A 120 -2.07 10.74 12.11
C PRO A 120 -2.38 9.38 11.49
N MET A 121 -1.35 8.71 10.99
CA MET A 121 -1.49 7.43 10.31
C MET A 121 -1.16 6.27 11.24
N ARG A 122 -2.01 5.25 11.26
CA ARG A 122 -1.75 4.04 12.06
C ARG A 122 -0.60 3.24 11.43
N LYS A 123 0.17 2.53 12.27
CA LYS A 123 1.23 1.61 11.83
C LYS A 123 0.73 0.57 10.82
N HIS A 124 -0.48 0.05 11.02
CA HIS A 124 -1.10 -0.90 10.09
C HIS A 124 -1.35 -0.27 8.70
N THR A 125 -1.86 0.96 8.64
CA THR A 125 -2.08 1.68 7.38
C THR A 125 -0.75 1.91 6.66
N SER A 126 0.27 2.38 7.37
CA SER A 126 1.62 2.58 6.83
C SER A 126 2.22 1.28 6.27
N ALA A 127 2.08 0.16 7.01
CA ALA A 127 2.57 -1.14 6.56
C ALA A 127 1.84 -1.64 5.29
N LEU A 128 0.54 -1.38 5.17
CA LEU A 128 -0.24 -1.77 3.99
C LEU A 128 0.18 -0.98 2.72
N MET A 129 0.73 0.21 2.92
CA MET A 129 1.19 1.13 1.87
C MET A 129 2.69 1.04 1.58
N SER A 130 3.46 0.19 2.28
CA SER A 130 4.94 0.17 2.22
C SER A 130 5.56 -0.07 0.84
N ASN A 131 4.80 -0.63 -0.10
CA ASN A 131 5.23 -0.89 -1.49
C ASN A 131 4.59 0.08 -2.50
N ASP A 132 3.91 1.11 -2.02
CA ASP A 132 3.22 2.09 -2.84
C ASP A 132 4.14 3.30 -3.08
N LYS A 133 4.57 3.49 -4.33
CA LYS A 133 5.56 4.53 -4.66
C LYS A 133 5.04 5.94 -4.36
N TYR A 134 3.75 6.19 -4.57
CA TYR A 134 3.16 7.49 -4.29
C TYR A 134 3.18 7.78 -2.79
N PHE A 135 2.81 6.78 -1.98
CA PHE A 135 2.92 6.87 -0.53
C PHE A 135 4.33 7.12 -0.03
N LEU A 136 5.31 6.35 -0.51
CA LEU A 136 6.71 6.52 -0.09
C LEU A 136 7.22 7.92 -0.40
N TYR A 137 6.87 8.46 -1.58
CA TYR A 137 7.22 9.82 -1.97
C TYR A 137 6.55 10.86 -1.06
N LYS A 138 5.22 10.75 -0.84
CA LYS A 138 4.48 11.68 0.01
C LYS A 138 4.95 11.64 1.46
N CYS A 139 5.21 10.47 2.03
CA CYS A 139 5.83 10.34 3.36
C CYS A 139 7.19 11.05 3.43
N THR A 140 8.04 10.84 2.42
CA THR A 140 9.38 11.42 2.35
C THR A 140 9.33 12.95 2.33
N VAL A 141 8.45 13.50 1.48
CA VAL A 141 8.26 14.95 1.37
C VAL A 141 7.66 15.57 2.63
N ASN A 142 6.69 14.90 3.27
CA ASN A 142 6.00 15.41 4.46
C ASN A 142 6.67 15.01 5.78
N ARG A 143 7.85 14.38 5.75
CA ARG A 143 8.57 13.90 6.95
C ARG A 143 7.71 12.99 7.85
N VAL A 144 7.02 12.04 7.24
CA VAL A 144 6.26 10.98 7.93
C VAL A 144 6.96 9.65 7.74
N CYS A 145 7.18 8.92 8.83
CA CYS A 145 7.89 7.65 8.78
C CYS A 145 7.12 6.61 7.95
N VAL A 146 7.76 6.07 6.91
CA VAL A 146 7.14 5.08 5.99
C VAL A 146 6.82 3.73 6.63
N ILE A 147 7.36 3.45 7.82
CA ILE A 147 7.16 2.19 8.54
C ILE A 147 6.01 2.27 9.54
N CYS A 148 5.90 3.39 10.26
CA CYS A 148 4.96 3.49 11.38
C CYS A 148 4.05 4.72 11.37
N GLY A 149 4.19 5.64 10.41
CA GLY A 149 3.39 6.86 10.35
C GLY A 149 3.79 7.95 11.34
N ALA A 150 4.87 7.79 12.11
CA ALA A 150 5.34 8.80 13.05
C ALA A 150 5.81 10.08 12.34
N GLN A 151 5.38 11.22 12.86
CA GLN A 151 5.72 12.56 12.36
C GLN A 151 7.18 12.94 12.66
N ASN A 152 7.67 14.03 12.05
CA ASN A 152 9.02 14.56 12.22
C ASN A 152 10.13 13.57 11.87
N ALA A 153 9.92 12.78 10.82
CA ALA A 153 10.88 11.81 10.33
C ALA A 153 12.15 12.47 9.74
N GLU A 154 13.26 11.79 9.95
CA GLU A 154 14.54 12.09 9.34
C GLU A 154 14.59 11.51 7.93
N LEU A 155 15.34 12.15 7.03
CA LEU A 155 15.56 11.60 5.69
C LEU A 155 16.79 10.69 5.74
N ALA A 156 16.53 9.40 5.68
CA ALA A 156 17.55 8.37 5.62
C ALA A 156 18.02 8.20 4.18
N HIS A 157 19.34 8.19 3.97
CA HIS A 157 19.94 7.87 2.67
C HIS A 157 20.12 6.36 2.51
N ARG A 158 19.84 5.85 1.31
CA ARG A 158 20.14 4.46 0.96
C ARG A 158 21.64 4.22 0.92
N HIS A 159 22.36 5.13 0.26
CA HIS A 159 23.81 5.08 0.16
C HIS A 159 24.44 6.16 1.04
N THR A 160 25.47 5.80 1.81
CA THR A 160 26.14 6.72 2.72
C THR A 160 26.68 7.92 1.96
N VAL A 161 26.31 9.12 2.41
CA VAL A 161 26.96 10.35 1.98
C VAL A 161 28.34 10.40 2.66
N GLY A 162 29.41 10.24 1.89
CA GLY A 162 30.77 10.08 2.41
C GLY A 162 31.18 11.14 3.45
N THR A 163 31.86 10.67 4.50
CA THR A 163 32.36 11.48 5.62
C THR A 163 33.17 12.68 5.13
N GLY A 164 32.85 13.89 5.61
CA GLY A 164 33.54 15.14 5.23
C GLY A 164 32.84 15.98 4.16
N ARG A 165 31.78 15.46 3.52
CA ARG A 165 30.94 16.25 2.60
C ARG A 165 29.84 16.98 3.38
N ASN A 166 29.71 18.29 3.14
CA ASN A 166 28.61 19.05 3.72
C ASN A 166 27.29 18.68 3.02
N ARG A 167 26.43 17.91 3.71
CA ARG A 167 25.12 17.47 3.18
C ARG A 167 24.24 18.62 2.69
N ASN A 168 24.42 19.82 3.25
CA ASN A 168 23.65 21.01 2.85
C ASN A 168 24.14 21.63 1.53
N LYS A 169 25.29 21.16 1.00
CA LYS A 169 25.91 21.71 -0.22
C LYS A 169 26.00 20.73 -1.37
N ILE A 170 26.04 19.43 -1.09
CA ILE A 170 26.15 18.41 -2.15
C ILE A 170 24.85 18.22 -2.92
N ASN A 171 24.95 17.74 -4.16
CA ASN A 171 23.80 17.25 -4.91
C ASN A 171 23.47 15.82 -4.47
N HIS A 172 22.20 15.55 -4.16
CA HIS A 172 21.73 14.24 -3.68
C HIS A 172 21.01 13.42 -4.78
N LYS A 173 20.88 13.94 -6.01
CA LYS A 173 20.10 13.33 -7.11
C LYS A 173 20.49 11.89 -7.48
N ASP A 174 21.75 11.49 -7.25
CA ASP A 174 22.24 10.14 -7.55
C ASP A 174 22.05 9.16 -6.37
N ASN A 175 21.18 9.52 -5.43
CA ASN A 175 20.89 8.72 -4.24
C ASN A 175 19.38 8.51 -4.10
N GLN A 176 19.02 7.58 -3.24
CA GLN A 176 17.64 7.32 -2.88
C GLN A 176 17.45 7.55 -1.38
N VAL A 177 16.24 7.93 -1.00
CA VAL A 177 15.90 8.30 0.38
C VAL A 177 14.55 7.74 0.81
N LEU A 178 14.36 7.67 2.13
CA LEU A 178 13.08 7.43 2.79
C LEU A 178 12.96 8.31 4.02
N ALA A 179 11.72 8.67 4.38
CA ALA A 179 11.44 9.26 5.69
C ALA A 179 11.35 8.15 6.76
N LEU A 180 12.25 8.19 7.74
CA LEU A 180 12.28 7.30 8.89
C LEU A 180 12.24 8.10 10.19
N CYS A 181 11.38 7.74 11.14
CA CYS A 181 11.45 8.35 12.47
C CYS A 181 12.79 7.97 13.14
N HIS A 182 13.17 8.74 14.17
CA HIS A 182 14.45 8.58 14.86
C HIS A 182 14.75 7.13 15.25
N SER A 183 13.76 6.41 15.81
CA SER A 183 13.95 5.02 16.23
C SER A 183 14.24 4.07 15.06
N HIS A 184 13.50 4.17 13.95
CA HIS A 184 13.73 3.33 12.77
C HIS A 184 14.99 3.73 12.01
N HIS A 185 15.35 5.02 12.00
CA HIS A 185 16.59 5.47 11.38
C HIS A 185 17.83 5.01 12.17
N LEU A 186 17.77 5.07 13.50
CA LEU A 186 18.80 4.52 14.37
C LEU A 186 18.91 2.99 14.18
N GLU A 187 17.78 2.30 14.12
CA GLU A 187 17.74 0.87 13.86
C GLU A 187 18.42 0.52 12.53
N GLN A 188 18.15 1.26 11.45
CA GLN A 188 18.83 1.08 10.17
C GLN A 188 20.36 1.16 10.32
N HIS A 189 20.87 2.12 11.09
CA HIS A 189 22.30 2.24 11.38
C HIS A 189 22.85 1.06 12.19
N GLN A 190 22.06 0.52 13.13
CA GLN A 190 22.48 -0.56 14.02
C GLN A 190 22.53 -1.92 13.31
N ILE A 191 21.50 -2.27 12.53
CA ILE A 191 21.38 -3.60 11.92
C ILE A 191 21.93 -3.67 10.48
N GLY A 192 22.27 -2.52 9.91
CA GLY A 192 22.71 -2.38 8.52
C GLY A 192 21.57 -2.40 7.52
N ILE A 193 21.79 -1.77 6.36
CA ILE A 193 20.72 -1.49 5.38
C ILE A 193 20.10 -2.75 4.77
N ASN A 194 20.87 -3.81 4.55
CA ASN A 194 20.35 -5.05 3.94
C ASN A 194 19.37 -5.73 4.88
N THR A 195 19.76 -5.95 6.14
CA THR A 195 18.91 -6.51 7.19
C THR A 195 17.66 -5.65 7.41
N PHE A 196 17.82 -4.32 7.41
CA PHE A 196 16.70 -3.39 7.55
C PHE A 196 15.72 -3.49 6.38
N ASN A 197 16.23 -3.55 5.15
CA ASN A 197 15.41 -3.71 3.95
C ASN A 197 14.64 -5.03 3.94
N GLU A 198 15.26 -6.13 4.38
CA GLU A 198 14.58 -7.43 4.48
C GLU A 198 13.48 -7.40 5.54
N LYS A 199 13.78 -6.86 6.73
CA LYS A 199 12.84 -6.78 7.85
C LYS A 199 11.56 -6.00 7.51
N TYR A 200 11.70 -4.90 6.76
CA TYR A 200 10.58 -4.01 6.42
C TYR A 200 10.14 -4.11 4.95
N HIS A 201 10.67 -5.08 4.19
CA HIS A 201 10.39 -5.28 2.77
C HIS A 201 10.66 -4.04 1.89
N LEU A 202 11.77 -3.35 2.14
CA LEU A 202 12.15 -2.09 1.49
C LEU A 202 13.19 -2.23 0.36
N THR A 203 13.66 -3.45 0.03
CA THR A 203 14.78 -3.71 -0.90
C THR A 203 14.69 -2.95 -2.23
N ASN A 204 13.48 -2.82 -2.78
CA ASN A 204 13.20 -2.14 -4.05
C ASN A 204 12.28 -0.91 -3.88
N ASN A 205 12.12 -0.41 -2.65
CA ASN A 205 11.12 0.60 -2.27
C ASN A 205 11.80 1.83 -1.66
N TRP A 206 12.81 2.37 -2.34
CA TRP A 206 13.45 3.64 -1.99
C TRP A 206 13.09 4.71 -3.02
N VAL A 207 12.98 5.96 -2.57
CA VAL A 207 12.54 7.07 -3.43
C VAL A 207 13.76 7.74 -4.06
N GLU A 208 13.82 7.79 -5.38
CA GLU A 208 14.83 8.56 -6.11
C GLU A 208 14.76 10.05 -5.75
N VAL A 209 15.91 10.68 -5.53
CA VAL A 209 15.95 12.09 -5.16
C VAL A 209 15.72 12.97 -6.40
N ASP A 210 14.54 13.57 -6.46
CA ASP A 210 14.22 14.61 -7.43
C ASP A 210 14.69 16.01 -6.98
N ASP A 211 14.39 17.04 -7.77
CA ASP A 211 14.74 18.43 -7.43
C ASP A 211 14.12 18.93 -6.12
N ARG A 212 12.92 18.46 -5.78
CA ARG A 212 12.22 18.85 -4.54
C ARG A 212 12.90 18.22 -3.33
N LEU A 213 13.15 16.92 -3.38
CA LEU A 213 13.83 16.18 -2.32
C LEU A 213 15.27 16.66 -2.14
N ASN A 214 15.97 16.99 -3.23
CA ASN A 214 17.32 17.55 -3.15
C ASN A 214 17.35 18.88 -2.38
N LYS A 215 16.33 19.74 -2.54
CA LYS A 215 16.21 20.98 -1.75
C LYS A 215 15.93 20.68 -0.27
N LEU A 216 14.99 19.78 0.02
CA LEU A 216 14.68 19.36 1.39
C LEU A 216 15.88 18.75 2.12
N LEU A 217 16.70 17.96 1.43
CA LEU A 217 17.92 17.36 1.97
C LEU A 217 19.02 18.39 2.26
N LYS A 218 18.97 19.56 1.62
CA LYS A 218 19.93 20.66 1.83
C LYS A 218 19.57 21.60 2.98
N GLY A 219 18.42 21.40 3.62
CA GLY A 219 17.95 22.23 4.73
C GLY A 219 16.60 22.90 4.52
N GLY A 220 15.96 22.69 3.36
CA GLY A 220 14.72 23.39 3.00
C GLY A 220 14.98 24.73 2.33
#